data_AF-A0AAN6LBL5-F1
#
_entry.id   AF-A0AAN6LBL5-F1
#
_cell.length_a   1.000
_cell.length_b   1.000
_cell.length_c   1.000
_cell.angle_alpha   90.00
_cell.angle_beta   90.00
_cell.angle_gamma   90.00
#
_symmetry.space_group_name_H-M   'P 1'
#
loop_
_entity.id
_entity.type
_entity.pdbx_description
1 polymer ?
#
loop_
_entity_poly.entity_id
_entity_poly.type
_entity_poly.pdbx_seq_one_letter_code
_entity_poly.pdbx_strand_id
1 'polypeptide(L)'
;MSALGYTKIVANHPLIIDPGCSSARSTPRNTNIIPVQNDDSKICVVMVGLPARGKSLIAGKALRYLAWVGIPAKIFNVGQYRRQDTPQPTAAFFDTSNPDGERLRRAAAEAALQDMLKWFATTDGQVAILDATNSTKERRKWIYETCVGAGIEVLFVESKCDDEELIMNNILEVKTTSPDYVGQDPEIAAQDFRNRIRNYEKVYETIDEDEKDYPYVKLINVGSTVIINHIKDYLSSRLVYYIQNLHIRPRSIWLSRHGESEYNLSGQIGGDADISSRGEQYARALPRLLKESGVPPGTKLVIWTSTLKRTIQTARHLVAEAGYDKLEWKALDELDSGVCDGLTYEEIAEKYPEDFKARDDDKYNYRYRGGESYRDVVIRLEPIIMELERSENVIIVTHQAVLRCIYAYFLNMSQEQSPWMEVPLHTLIKLTPRAYGTEETRFKANIPAVSTWRGKGSSAKHQPPNEQH
;
A
#
# COMPACT_ATOMS: atom_id res chain seq x y z
N MET A 1 36.47 -18.45 -30.46
CA MET A 1 35.53 -17.94 -31.49
C MET A 1 34.15 -18.37 -31.03
N SER A 2 33.22 -17.53 -30.60
CA SER A 2 32.78 -16.23 -31.13
C SER A 2 32.20 -15.39 -29.98
N ALA A 3 32.50 -14.08 -30.01
CA ALA A 3 31.95 -13.09 -29.11
C ALA A 3 30.58 -12.63 -29.62
N LEU A 4 29.58 -12.54 -28.73
CA LEU A 4 28.30 -11.87 -29.02
C LEU A 4 28.29 -10.54 -28.26
N GLY A 5 28.32 -9.47 -29.06
CA GLY A 5 28.45 -8.09 -28.60
C GLY A 5 27.17 -7.55 -27.97
N TYR A 6 27.36 -6.78 -26.90
CA TYR A 6 26.35 -5.90 -26.32
C TYR A 6 26.36 -4.57 -27.07
N THR A 7 25.25 -4.24 -27.73
CA THR A 7 25.05 -2.93 -28.36
C THR A 7 24.66 -1.90 -27.29
N LYS A 8 25.57 -0.97 -26.98
CA LYS A 8 25.29 0.27 -26.24
C LYS A 8 24.44 1.19 -27.11
N ILE A 9 23.25 1.57 -26.65
CA ILE A 9 22.51 2.71 -27.21
C ILE A 9 22.99 3.96 -26.47
N VAL A 10 23.70 4.83 -27.18
CA VAL A 10 24.13 6.15 -26.72
C VAL A 10 23.14 7.16 -27.29
N ALA A 11 22.35 7.81 -26.43
CA ALA A 11 21.53 8.96 -26.83
C ALA A 11 22.34 10.25 -26.60
N ASN A 12 22.91 10.78 -27.68
CA ASN A 12 23.52 12.11 -27.73
C ASN A 12 22.51 13.10 -28.31
N HIS A 13 22.03 14.05 -27.52
CA HIS A 13 21.64 15.38 -28.01
C HIS A 13 21.82 16.41 -26.90
N PRO A 14 22.71 17.41 -27.07
CA PRO A 14 22.80 18.53 -26.14
C PRO A 14 21.76 19.61 -26.50
N LEU A 15 20.94 19.99 -25.52
CA LEU A 15 20.13 21.20 -25.58
C LEU A 15 21.06 22.42 -25.46
N ILE A 16 21.15 23.20 -26.54
CA ILE A 16 21.80 24.51 -26.58
C ILE A 16 20.86 25.51 -25.91
N ILE A 17 21.33 26.17 -24.84
CA ILE A 17 20.64 27.29 -24.21
C ILE A 17 21.40 28.58 -24.57
N ASP A 18 20.71 29.47 -25.28
CA ASP A 18 21.21 30.77 -25.74
C ASP A 18 21.26 31.78 -24.57
N PRO A 19 22.39 32.48 -24.32
CA PRO A 19 22.49 33.42 -23.20
C PRO A 19 22.29 34.87 -23.68
N GLY A 20 21.11 35.43 -23.44
CA GLY A 20 20.91 36.86 -23.68
C GLY A 20 19.60 37.42 -23.14
N CYS A 21 19.62 37.94 -21.91
CA CYS A 21 19.14 39.30 -21.61
C CYS A 21 19.34 39.62 -20.12
N SER A 22 19.99 40.75 -19.84
CA SER A 22 20.30 41.26 -18.52
C SER A 22 19.15 42.07 -17.89
N SER A 23 19.12 42.03 -16.55
CA SER A 23 18.52 42.99 -15.60
C SER A 23 17.04 42.81 -15.22
N ALA A 24 16.81 42.26 -14.02
CA ALA A 24 15.88 42.82 -13.03
C ALA A 24 16.02 42.13 -11.66
N ARG A 25 16.16 43.00 -10.65
CA ARG A 25 16.10 42.90 -9.17
C ARG A 25 15.71 41.57 -8.48
N SER A 26 16.42 41.33 -7.38
CA SER A 26 16.32 40.28 -6.39
C SER A 26 14.98 40.20 -5.64
N THR A 27 14.38 39.00 -5.65
CA THR A 27 13.40 38.51 -4.65
C THR A 27 13.71 37.03 -4.34
N PRO A 28 13.48 36.54 -3.12
CA PRO A 28 13.94 35.21 -2.70
C PRO A 28 13.18 34.11 -3.44
N ARG A 29 13.92 33.10 -3.91
CA ARG A 29 13.38 31.92 -4.59
C ARG A 29 12.55 31.11 -3.60
N ASN A 30 11.22 31.14 -3.77
CA ASN A 30 10.38 30.03 -3.34
C ASN A 30 10.83 28.80 -4.11
N THR A 31 11.36 27.81 -3.40
CA THR A 31 11.51 26.45 -3.91
C THR A 31 10.12 25.91 -4.17
N ASN A 32 9.67 26.02 -5.42
CA ASN A 32 8.47 25.35 -5.90
C ASN A 32 8.71 23.84 -5.82
N ILE A 33 8.35 23.24 -4.69
CA ILE A 33 7.87 21.87 -4.68
C ILE A 33 6.67 21.88 -5.62
N ILE A 34 6.73 21.11 -6.71
CA ILE A 34 5.58 20.90 -7.58
C ILE A 34 4.46 20.42 -6.67
N PRO A 35 3.38 21.19 -6.47
CA PRO A 35 2.21 20.66 -5.80
C PRO A 35 1.79 19.45 -6.64
N VAL A 36 1.48 18.32 -6.01
CA VAL A 36 0.62 17.33 -6.67
C VAL A 36 -0.54 18.17 -7.19
N GLN A 37 -0.70 18.27 -8.52
CA GLN A 37 -1.77 19.07 -9.10
C GLN A 37 -3.05 18.64 -8.39
N ASN A 38 -3.75 19.60 -7.78
CA ASN A 38 -5.12 19.39 -7.34
C ASN A 38 -5.91 19.13 -8.62
N ASP A 39 -5.90 17.89 -9.06
CA ASP A 39 -6.80 17.40 -10.05
C ASP A 39 -8.11 17.22 -9.29
N ASP A 40 -9.03 18.19 -9.46
CA ASP A 40 -10.42 18.08 -8.96
C ASP A 40 -11.18 16.97 -9.73
N SER A 41 -10.47 16.16 -10.52
CA SER A 41 -10.99 15.01 -11.24
C SER A 41 -11.60 14.00 -10.28
N LYS A 42 -12.80 13.54 -10.64
CA LYS A 42 -13.51 12.48 -9.95
C LYS A 42 -13.45 11.25 -10.82
N ILE A 43 -12.95 10.14 -10.27
CA ILE A 43 -12.75 8.91 -11.02
C ILE A 43 -13.58 7.78 -10.43
N CYS A 44 -14.40 7.15 -11.26
CA CYS A 44 -15.04 5.87 -10.99
C CYS A 44 -14.17 4.74 -11.55
N VAL A 45 -13.49 4.02 -10.65
CA VAL A 45 -12.80 2.77 -10.98
C VAL A 45 -13.83 1.63 -11.01
N VAL A 46 -14.07 1.06 -12.18
CA VAL A 46 -15.07 0.01 -12.38
C VAL A 46 -14.36 -1.33 -12.49
N MET A 47 -14.51 -2.19 -11.47
CA MET A 47 -13.92 -3.52 -11.50
C MET A 47 -14.65 -4.43 -12.50
N VAL A 48 -13.92 -5.20 -13.30
CA VAL A 48 -14.48 -6.11 -14.31
C VAL A 48 -13.84 -7.50 -14.17
N GLY A 49 -14.65 -8.55 -14.31
CA GLY A 49 -14.16 -9.92 -14.39
C GLY A 49 -14.99 -10.94 -13.59
N LEU A 50 -14.71 -12.21 -13.82
CA LEU A 50 -15.42 -13.33 -13.17
C LEU A 50 -15.23 -13.37 -11.64
N PRO A 51 -16.13 -14.03 -10.88
CA PRO A 51 -15.92 -14.26 -9.45
C PRO A 51 -14.60 -14.99 -9.15
N ALA A 52 -14.05 -14.78 -7.95
CA ALA A 52 -12.74 -15.34 -7.53
C ALA A 52 -11.53 -14.97 -8.40
N ARG A 53 -11.59 -13.86 -9.15
CA ARG A 53 -10.46 -13.30 -9.92
C ARG A 53 -9.74 -12.14 -9.23
N GLY A 54 -9.80 -12.06 -7.90
CA GLY A 54 -9.04 -11.05 -7.14
C GLY A 54 -9.54 -9.59 -7.21
N LYS A 55 -10.73 -9.32 -7.79
CA LYS A 55 -11.28 -7.95 -7.90
C LYS A 55 -11.36 -7.22 -6.55
N SER A 56 -12.02 -7.82 -5.56
CA SER A 56 -12.18 -7.21 -4.23
C SER A 56 -10.84 -7.03 -3.51
N LEU A 57 -9.86 -7.90 -3.76
CA LEU A 57 -8.49 -7.75 -3.27
C LEU A 57 -7.80 -6.55 -3.91
N ILE A 58 -7.87 -6.42 -5.25
CA ILE A 58 -7.32 -5.27 -5.98
C ILE A 58 -7.99 -3.97 -5.50
N ALA A 59 -9.33 -3.96 -5.40
CA ALA A 59 -10.10 -2.83 -4.91
C ALA A 59 -9.69 -2.42 -3.49
N GLY A 60 -9.59 -3.37 -2.55
CA GLY A 60 -9.16 -3.13 -1.18
C GLY A 60 -7.72 -2.61 -1.09
N LYS A 61 -6.80 -3.20 -1.85
CA LYS A 61 -5.41 -2.73 -1.95
C LYS A 61 -5.33 -1.32 -2.54
N ALA A 62 -6.10 -1.02 -3.59
CA ALA A 62 -6.14 0.31 -4.20
C ALA A 62 -6.70 1.36 -3.23
N LEU A 63 -7.81 1.06 -2.54
CA LEU A 63 -8.37 1.93 -1.51
C LEU A 63 -7.34 2.26 -0.42
N ARG A 64 -6.64 1.24 0.08
CA ARG A 64 -5.62 1.39 1.13
C ARG A 64 -4.45 2.26 0.68
N TYR A 65 -3.98 2.06 -0.55
CA TYR A 65 -2.93 2.89 -1.14
C TYR A 65 -3.37 4.34 -1.30
N LEU A 66 -4.55 4.57 -1.87
CA LEU A 66 -5.12 5.92 -2.04
C LEU A 66 -5.25 6.64 -0.69
N ALA A 67 -5.82 5.97 0.31
CA ALA A 67 -5.94 6.52 1.66
C ALA A 67 -4.57 6.83 2.28
N TRP A 68 -3.57 5.96 2.10
CA TRP A 68 -2.22 6.15 2.61
C TRP A 68 -1.53 7.37 2.01
N VAL A 69 -1.66 7.59 0.70
CA VAL A 69 -1.12 8.79 0.02
C VAL A 69 -2.00 10.04 0.18
N GLY A 70 -3.16 9.93 0.84
CA GLY A 70 -4.04 11.05 1.16
C GLY A 70 -5.06 11.41 0.10
N ILE A 71 -5.43 10.47 -0.78
CA ILE A 71 -6.47 10.64 -1.80
C ILE A 71 -7.81 10.11 -1.24
N PRO A 72 -8.85 10.96 -1.10
CA PRO A 72 -10.16 10.54 -0.60
C PRO A 72 -10.81 9.52 -1.53
N ALA A 73 -10.97 8.29 -1.02
CA ALA A 73 -11.47 7.18 -1.81
C ALA A 73 -12.47 6.31 -1.06
N LYS A 74 -13.37 5.64 -1.78
CA LYS A 74 -14.39 4.75 -1.20
C LYS A 74 -14.74 3.59 -2.14
N ILE A 75 -14.93 2.39 -1.57
CA ILE A 75 -15.45 1.23 -2.31
C ILE A 75 -16.98 1.18 -2.20
N PHE A 76 -17.64 0.94 -3.33
CA PHE A 76 -19.06 0.64 -3.46
C PHE A 76 -19.18 -0.82 -3.92
N ASN A 77 -19.29 -1.74 -2.96
CA ASN A 77 -19.38 -3.17 -3.27
C ASN A 77 -20.83 -3.57 -3.56
N VAL A 78 -21.17 -3.80 -4.83
CA VAL A 78 -22.55 -4.15 -5.25
C VAL A 78 -23.04 -5.43 -4.56
N GLY A 79 -22.13 -6.33 -4.19
CA GLY A 79 -22.44 -7.51 -3.40
C GLY A 79 -23.05 -7.20 -2.04
N GLN A 80 -22.66 -6.11 -1.38
CA GLN A 80 -23.24 -5.64 -0.10
C GLN A 80 -24.66 -5.10 -0.27
N TYR A 81 -24.91 -4.32 -1.33
CA TYR A 81 -26.25 -3.82 -1.67
C TYR A 81 -27.21 -4.98 -1.92
N ARG A 82 -26.80 -5.95 -2.75
CA ARG A 82 -27.59 -7.17 -3.02
C ARG A 82 -27.89 -7.99 -1.76
N ARG A 83 -26.99 -7.98 -0.77
CA ARG A 83 -27.18 -8.73 0.49
C ARG A 83 -28.26 -8.14 1.41
N GLN A 84 -28.67 -6.89 1.20
CA GLN A 84 -29.77 -6.29 1.97
C GLN A 84 -31.09 -7.00 1.68
N ASP A 85 -31.35 -7.28 0.40
CA ASP A 85 -32.58 -7.95 -0.05
C ASP A 85 -32.40 -9.46 -0.24
N THR A 86 -31.17 -9.93 -0.45
CA THR A 86 -30.86 -11.36 -0.69
C THR A 86 -29.55 -11.77 0.02
N PRO A 87 -29.61 -12.07 1.33
CA PRO A 87 -28.41 -12.27 2.16
C PRO A 87 -27.54 -13.47 1.76
N GLN A 88 -28.14 -14.60 1.41
CA GLN A 88 -27.44 -15.86 1.08
C GLN A 88 -28.02 -16.50 -0.19
N PRO A 89 -27.74 -15.94 -1.38
CA PRO A 89 -28.24 -16.52 -2.62
C PRO A 89 -27.46 -17.76 -3.01
N THR A 90 -28.16 -18.71 -3.62
CA THR A 90 -27.54 -19.85 -4.30
C THR A 90 -27.08 -19.49 -5.71
N ALA A 91 -26.32 -20.36 -6.36
CA ALA A 91 -25.87 -20.20 -7.74
C ALA A 91 -27.01 -19.93 -8.74
N ALA A 92 -28.22 -20.46 -8.48
CA ALA A 92 -29.41 -20.27 -9.32
C ALA A 92 -29.89 -18.81 -9.36
N PHE A 93 -29.61 -18.01 -8.32
CA PHE A 93 -29.87 -16.56 -8.33
C PHE A 93 -29.04 -15.83 -9.39
N PHE A 94 -27.86 -16.38 -9.71
CA PHE A 94 -26.92 -15.80 -10.68
C PHE A 94 -27.08 -16.38 -12.08
N ASP A 95 -28.04 -17.27 -12.30
CA ASP A 95 -28.35 -17.79 -13.63
C ASP A 95 -28.94 -16.65 -14.49
N THR A 96 -28.48 -16.52 -15.72
CA THR A 96 -28.93 -15.50 -16.67
C THR A 96 -30.35 -15.75 -17.17
N SER A 97 -30.84 -16.97 -17.04
CA SER A 97 -32.24 -17.33 -17.30
C SER A 97 -33.17 -17.00 -16.13
N ASN A 98 -32.66 -16.48 -15.00
CA ASN A 98 -33.45 -16.07 -13.84
C ASN A 98 -33.82 -14.57 -13.91
N PRO A 99 -35.03 -14.21 -14.36
CA PRO A 99 -35.42 -12.81 -14.52
C PRO A 99 -35.53 -12.06 -13.19
N ASP A 100 -35.95 -12.73 -12.11
CA ASP A 100 -36.02 -12.13 -10.78
C ASP A 100 -34.62 -11.86 -10.22
N GLY A 101 -33.70 -12.81 -10.39
CA GLY A 101 -32.30 -12.68 -10.00
C GLY A 101 -31.59 -11.55 -10.76
N GLU A 102 -31.82 -11.42 -12.08
CA GLU A 102 -31.29 -10.29 -12.85
C GLU A 102 -31.88 -8.95 -12.40
N ARG A 103 -33.21 -8.88 -12.18
CA ARG A 103 -33.86 -7.65 -11.69
C ARG A 103 -33.28 -7.18 -10.36
N LEU A 104 -33.10 -8.09 -9.40
CA LEU A 104 -32.53 -7.77 -8.09
C LEU A 104 -31.05 -7.38 -8.18
N ARG A 105 -30.24 -8.05 -9.01
CA ARG A 105 -28.83 -7.68 -9.25
C ARG A 105 -28.69 -6.32 -9.95
N ARG A 106 -29.62 -5.98 -10.83
CA ARG A 106 -29.69 -4.66 -11.48
C ARG A 106 -30.04 -3.58 -10.46
N ALA A 107 -31.09 -3.78 -9.66
CA ALA A 107 -31.49 -2.84 -8.61
C ALA A 107 -30.34 -2.58 -7.61
N ALA A 108 -29.61 -3.61 -7.21
CA ALA A 108 -28.44 -3.46 -6.32
C ALA A 108 -27.31 -2.63 -6.96
N ALA A 109 -27.06 -2.80 -8.26
CA ALA A 109 -26.06 -2.02 -8.97
C ALA A 109 -26.50 -0.55 -9.16
N GLU A 110 -27.78 -0.33 -9.45
CA GLU A 110 -28.39 1.00 -9.51
C GLU A 110 -28.28 1.73 -8.16
N ALA A 111 -28.63 1.07 -7.06
CA ALA A 111 -28.50 1.63 -5.71
C ALA A 111 -27.04 1.99 -5.36
N ALA A 112 -26.09 1.10 -5.65
CA ALA A 112 -24.67 1.36 -5.43
C ALA A 112 -24.15 2.55 -6.24
N LEU A 113 -24.57 2.66 -7.51
CA LEU A 113 -24.18 3.76 -8.38
C LEU A 113 -24.79 5.09 -7.91
N GLN A 114 -26.06 5.10 -7.49
CA GLN A 114 -26.70 6.31 -6.96
C GLN A 114 -26.03 6.80 -5.67
N ASP A 115 -25.70 5.90 -4.75
CA ASP A 115 -24.95 6.23 -3.54
C ASP A 115 -23.55 6.77 -3.85
N MET A 116 -22.90 6.25 -4.90
CA MET A 116 -21.61 6.74 -5.37
C MET A 116 -21.70 8.17 -5.91
N LEU A 117 -22.68 8.44 -6.77
CA LEU A 117 -22.93 9.79 -7.31
C LEU A 117 -23.24 10.77 -6.17
N LYS A 118 -24.08 10.37 -5.21
CA LYS A 118 -24.39 11.16 -4.03
C LYS A 118 -23.15 11.42 -3.18
N TRP A 119 -22.29 10.43 -2.99
CA TRP A 119 -21.03 10.60 -2.26
C TRP A 119 -20.15 11.66 -2.94
N PHE A 120 -19.91 11.53 -4.24
CA PHE A 120 -19.18 12.55 -5.02
C PHE A 120 -19.81 13.94 -4.96
N ALA A 121 -21.13 14.06 -4.85
CA ALA A 121 -21.83 15.34 -4.78
C ALA A 121 -21.80 15.98 -3.37
N THR A 122 -21.60 15.17 -2.32
CA THR A 122 -21.75 15.61 -0.92
C THR A 122 -20.44 15.64 -0.14
N THR A 123 -19.36 15.10 -0.70
CA THR A 123 -18.04 15.06 -0.07
C THR A 123 -16.95 15.54 -1.03
N ASP A 124 -15.74 15.69 -0.52
CA ASP A 124 -14.48 15.91 -1.26
C ASP A 124 -13.92 14.60 -1.86
N GLY A 125 -14.80 13.65 -2.18
CA GLY A 125 -14.41 12.35 -2.73
C GLY A 125 -13.77 12.48 -4.11
N GLN A 126 -12.62 11.84 -4.31
CA GLN A 126 -11.89 11.86 -5.59
C GLN A 126 -11.98 10.53 -6.33
N VAL A 127 -11.90 9.39 -5.62
CA VAL A 127 -11.94 8.06 -6.26
C VAL A 127 -13.03 7.18 -5.67
N ALA A 128 -13.96 6.73 -6.50
CA ALA A 128 -14.89 5.67 -6.14
C ALA A 128 -14.49 4.37 -6.83
N ILE A 129 -14.50 3.25 -6.11
CA ILE A 129 -14.24 1.93 -6.67
C ILE A 129 -15.54 1.14 -6.66
N LEU A 130 -16.14 0.93 -7.83
CA LEU A 130 -17.35 0.13 -8.00
C LEU A 130 -16.96 -1.35 -8.15
N ASP A 131 -17.04 -2.10 -7.04
CA ASP A 131 -16.64 -3.50 -6.97
C ASP A 131 -17.83 -4.43 -7.28
N ALA A 132 -17.85 -4.93 -8.52
CA ALA A 132 -18.79 -5.91 -9.04
C ALA A 132 -18.15 -6.74 -10.16
N THR A 133 -18.89 -7.70 -10.74
CA THR A 133 -18.39 -8.47 -11.91
C THR A 133 -18.37 -7.65 -13.18
N ASN A 134 -19.37 -6.78 -13.39
CA ASN A 134 -19.54 -5.93 -14.58
C ASN A 134 -19.21 -6.67 -15.88
N SER A 135 -19.70 -7.91 -15.97
CA SER A 135 -19.25 -8.92 -16.91
C SER A 135 -19.82 -8.78 -18.32
N THR A 136 -20.78 -7.87 -18.54
CA THR A 136 -21.39 -7.64 -19.87
C THR A 136 -21.07 -6.24 -20.39
N LYS A 137 -20.96 -6.09 -21.70
CA LYS A 137 -20.75 -4.81 -22.40
C LYS A 137 -21.88 -3.84 -22.13
N GLU A 138 -23.13 -4.32 -22.13
CA GLU A 138 -24.31 -3.51 -21.80
C GLU A 138 -24.20 -2.87 -20.41
N ARG A 139 -23.78 -3.64 -19.40
CA ARG A 139 -23.61 -3.13 -18.03
C ARG A 139 -22.52 -2.07 -17.97
N ARG A 140 -21.39 -2.31 -18.63
CA ARG A 140 -20.25 -1.37 -18.65
C ARG A 140 -20.61 -0.07 -19.37
N LYS A 141 -21.30 -0.16 -20.51
CA LYS A 141 -21.82 1.00 -21.25
C LYS A 141 -22.75 1.85 -20.38
N TRP A 142 -23.71 1.24 -19.69
CA TRP A 142 -24.61 1.96 -18.78
C TRP A 142 -23.86 2.68 -17.66
N ILE A 143 -22.87 2.04 -17.03
CA ILE A 143 -22.04 2.67 -15.99
C ILE A 143 -21.25 3.84 -16.60
N TYR A 144 -20.62 3.63 -17.75
CA TYR A 144 -19.81 4.65 -18.43
C TYR A 144 -20.63 5.90 -18.75
N GLU A 145 -21.77 5.73 -19.43
CA GLU A 145 -22.65 6.83 -19.80
C GLU A 145 -23.20 7.57 -18.58
N THR A 146 -23.53 6.85 -17.51
CA THR A 146 -24.03 7.45 -16.26
C THR A 146 -22.96 8.29 -15.57
N CYS A 147 -21.73 7.78 -15.44
CA CYS A 147 -20.62 8.50 -14.80
C CYS A 147 -20.20 9.72 -15.63
N VAL A 148 -20.00 9.55 -16.95
CA VAL A 148 -19.62 10.65 -17.84
C VAL A 148 -20.70 11.73 -17.88
N GLY A 149 -21.98 11.35 -17.90
CA GLY A 149 -23.11 12.28 -17.81
C GLY A 149 -23.15 13.08 -16.50
N ALA A 150 -22.53 12.56 -15.43
CA ALA A 150 -22.37 13.24 -14.14
C ALA A 150 -21.02 13.98 -13.99
N GLY A 151 -20.21 14.05 -15.06
CA GLY A 151 -18.89 14.69 -15.02
C GLY A 151 -17.83 13.89 -14.24
N ILE A 152 -17.99 12.57 -14.16
CA ILE A 152 -17.07 11.65 -13.48
C ILE A 152 -16.35 10.82 -14.54
N GLU A 153 -15.02 10.81 -14.47
CA GLU A 153 -14.17 9.99 -15.34
C GLU A 153 -14.30 8.51 -14.96
N VAL A 154 -14.06 7.62 -15.93
CA VAL A 154 -14.22 6.17 -15.74
C VAL A 154 -12.94 5.45 -16.10
N LEU A 155 -12.47 4.60 -15.19
CA LEU A 155 -11.36 3.69 -15.41
C LEU A 155 -11.84 2.25 -15.20
N PHE A 156 -11.90 1.45 -16.26
CA PHE A 156 -12.18 0.02 -16.11
C PHE A 156 -10.92 -0.74 -15.68
N VAL A 157 -11.05 -1.62 -14.68
CA VAL A 157 -9.98 -2.51 -14.23
C VAL A 157 -10.46 -3.94 -14.38
N GLU A 158 -10.07 -4.58 -15.49
CA GLU A 158 -10.40 -5.97 -15.78
C GLU A 158 -9.35 -6.90 -15.18
N SER A 159 -9.77 -7.78 -14.27
CA SER A 159 -8.93 -8.88 -13.78
C SER A 159 -9.36 -10.19 -14.42
N LYS A 160 -8.49 -10.70 -15.30
CA LYS A 160 -8.64 -11.99 -15.97
C LYS A 160 -7.55 -12.94 -15.47
N CYS A 161 -7.96 -14.07 -14.89
CA CYS A 161 -7.02 -15.10 -14.44
C CYS A 161 -7.57 -16.46 -14.85
N ASP A 162 -6.74 -17.24 -15.54
CA ASP A 162 -7.07 -18.60 -15.98
C ASP A 162 -6.25 -19.66 -15.20
N ASP A 163 -5.48 -19.22 -14.19
CA ASP A 163 -4.71 -20.09 -13.29
C ASP A 163 -5.63 -20.84 -12.31
N GLU A 164 -5.79 -22.15 -12.52
CA GLU A 164 -6.68 -22.99 -11.72
C GLU A 164 -6.29 -23.05 -10.25
N GLU A 165 -5.00 -23.06 -9.92
CA GLU A 165 -4.53 -23.16 -8.53
C GLU A 165 -4.92 -21.89 -7.76
N LEU A 166 -4.69 -20.72 -8.36
CA LEU A 166 -5.08 -19.44 -7.77
C LEU A 166 -6.59 -19.29 -7.65
N ILE A 167 -7.34 -19.72 -8.66
CA ILE A 167 -8.81 -19.71 -8.62
C ILE A 167 -9.28 -20.60 -7.47
N MET A 168 -8.72 -21.81 -7.33
CA MET A 168 -9.06 -22.74 -6.27
C MET A 168 -8.71 -22.19 -4.89
N ASN A 169 -7.54 -21.59 -4.72
CA ASN A 169 -7.14 -20.95 -3.46
C ASN A 169 -8.10 -19.79 -3.09
N ASN A 170 -8.49 -18.96 -4.06
CA ASN A 170 -9.48 -17.90 -3.83
C ASN A 170 -10.85 -18.47 -3.46
N ILE A 171 -11.28 -19.58 -4.09
CA ILE A 171 -12.52 -20.28 -3.73
C ILE A 171 -12.44 -20.81 -2.30
N LEU A 172 -11.31 -21.40 -1.90
CA LEU A 172 -11.09 -21.90 -0.55
C LEU A 172 -11.15 -20.77 0.50
N GLU A 173 -10.54 -19.62 0.22
CA GLU A 173 -10.58 -18.45 1.11
C GLU A 173 -12.01 -17.89 1.25
N VAL A 174 -12.78 -17.87 0.14
CA VAL A 174 -14.20 -17.47 0.15
C VAL A 174 -15.05 -18.36 1.08
N LYS A 175 -14.71 -19.65 1.26
CA LYS A 175 -15.45 -20.56 2.17
C LYS A 175 -15.44 -20.09 3.62
N THR A 176 -14.33 -19.53 4.06
CA THR A 176 -14.12 -19.19 5.48
C THR A 176 -14.41 -17.72 5.77
N THR A 177 -14.47 -16.87 4.73
CA THR A 177 -14.53 -15.41 4.90
C THR A 177 -15.73 -14.74 4.24
N SER A 178 -16.45 -15.41 3.33
CA SER A 178 -17.55 -14.79 2.59
C SER A 178 -18.85 -14.73 3.40
N PRO A 179 -19.50 -13.55 3.49
CA PRO A 179 -20.82 -13.41 4.09
C PRO A 179 -21.91 -14.24 3.40
N ASP A 180 -21.75 -14.54 2.11
CA ASP A 180 -22.74 -15.27 1.31
C ASP A 180 -22.92 -16.74 1.77
N TYR A 181 -21.93 -17.31 2.48
CA TYR A 181 -21.87 -18.75 2.85
C TYR A 181 -21.77 -19.00 4.36
N VAL A 182 -22.04 -17.98 5.20
CA VAL A 182 -21.96 -18.11 6.66
C VAL A 182 -22.88 -19.24 7.16
N GLY A 183 -22.30 -20.19 7.89
CA GLY A 183 -23.02 -21.32 8.48
C GLY A 183 -23.29 -22.49 7.52
N GLN A 184 -22.83 -22.42 6.27
CA GLN A 184 -22.93 -23.53 5.32
C GLN A 184 -21.74 -24.49 5.40
N ASP A 185 -21.94 -25.73 4.96
CA ASP A 185 -20.87 -26.71 4.84
C ASP A 185 -19.80 -26.23 3.82
N PRO A 186 -18.49 -26.33 4.14
CA PRO A 186 -17.42 -25.83 3.27
C PRO A 186 -17.34 -26.50 1.89
N GLU A 187 -17.76 -27.76 1.75
CA GLU A 187 -17.76 -28.45 0.46
C GLU A 187 -18.97 -28.02 -0.39
N ILE A 188 -20.14 -27.91 0.24
CA ILE A 188 -21.36 -27.41 -0.40
C ILE A 188 -21.17 -25.96 -0.88
N ALA A 189 -20.62 -25.10 -0.04
CA ALA A 189 -20.31 -23.70 -0.38
C ALA A 189 -19.34 -23.60 -1.57
N ALA A 190 -18.32 -24.47 -1.61
CA ALA A 190 -17.39 -24.54 -2.74
C ALA A 190 -18.12 -24.88 -4.05
N GLN A 191 -19.00 -25.86 -3.99
CA GLN A 191 -19.69 -26.38 -5.15
C GLN A 191 -20.71 -25.36 -5.68
N ASP A 192 -21.46 -24.72 -4.80
CA ASP A 192 -22.34 -23.61 -5.15
C ASP A 192 -21.56 -22.46 -5.79
N PHE A 193 -20.42 -22.07 -5.21
CA PHE A 193 -19.60 -21.00 -5.75
C PHE A 193 -19.02 -21.32 -7.14
N ARG A 194 -18.60 -22.58 -7.38
CA ARG A 194 -18.20 -23.03 -8.72
C ARG A 194 -19.34 -22.94 -9.72
N ASN A 195 -20.55 -23.36 -9.33
CA ASN A 195 -21.73 -23.25 -10.19
C ASN A 195 -22.06 -21.77 -10.49
N ARG A 196 -21.88 -20.88 -9.50
CA ARG A 196 -21.99 -19.43 -9.71
C ARG A 196 -20.99 -18.92 -10.73
N ILE A 197 -19.72 -19.34 -10.68
CA ILE A 197 -18.71 -18.97 -11.71
C ILE A 197 -19.18 -19.41 -13.10
N ARG A 198 -19.62 -20.67 -13.25
CA ARG A 198 -20.13 -21.21 -14.52
C ARG A 198 -21.30 -20.40 -15.09
N ASN A 199 -22.17 -19.88 -14.22
CA ASN A 199 -23.27 -19.01 -14.68
C ASN A 199 -22.78 -17.67 -15.23
N TYR A 200 -21.73 -17.09 -14.64
CA TYR A 200 -21.11 -15.88 -15.19
C TYR A 200 -20.30 -16.16 -16.46
N GLU A 201 -19.64 -17.30 -16.59
CA GLU A 201 -18.87 -17.68 -17.79
C GLU A 201 -19.74 -17.70 -19.06
N LYS A 202 -21.02 -18.09 -18.95
CA LYS A 202 -21.97 -18.13 -20.08
C LYS A 202 -22.20 -16.76 -20.75
N VAL A 203 -22.03 -15.67 -20.00
CA VAL A 203 -22.35 -14.30 -20.45
C VAL A 203 -21.19 -13.32 -20.29
N TYR A 204 -20.00 -13.82 -19.94
CA TYR A 204 -18.87 -12.95 -19.70
C TYR A 204 -18.29 -12.46 -21.04
N GLU A 205 -18.39 -11.15 -21.23
CA GLU A 205 -17.82 -10.41 -22.34
C GLU A 205 -16.60 -9.65 -21.83
N THR A 206 -15.41 -10.08 -22.25
CA THR A 206 -14.17 -9.40 -21.91
C THR A 206 -14.07 -8.03 -22.57
N ILE A 207 -13.27 -7.11 -22.02
CA ILE A 207 -13.00 -5.83 -22.70
C ILE A 207 -12.16 -6.12 -23.95
N ASP A 208 -12.63 -5.62 -25.09
CA ASP A 208 -12.05 -5.85 -26.42
C ASP A 208 -12.20 -4.60 -27.33
N GLU A 209 -12.02 -4.78 -28.64
CA GLU A 209 -12.07 -3.72 -29.66
C GLU A 209 -13.38 -2.92 -29.68
N ASP A 210 -14.51 -3.50 -29.25
CA ASP A 210 -15.79 -2.77 -29.21
C ASP A 210 -15.81 -1.69 -28.11
N GLU A 211 -14.86 -1.75 -27.17
CA GLU A 211 -14.71 -0.84 -26.04
C GLU A 211 -13.36 -0.10 -26.09
N LYS A 212 -12.71 -0.06 -27.26
CA LYS A 212 -11.39 0.57 -27.47
C LYS A 212 -11.32 2.05 -27.12
N ASP A 213 -12.45 2.74 -27.06
CA ASP A 213 -12.51 4.17 -26.72
C ASP A 213 -12.52 4.41 -25.20
N TYR A 214 -12.73 3.37 -24.39
CA TYR A 214 -12.78 3.47 -22.92
C TYR A 214 -11.38 3.46 -22.28
N PRO A 215 -11.15 4.23 -21.21
CA PRO A 215 -9.97 4.08 -20.37
C PRO A 215 -10.04 2.76 -19.61
N TYR A 216 -9.05 1.87 -19.84
CA TYR A 216 -9.00 0.60 -19.12
C TYR A 216 -7.59 0.09 -18.87
N VAL A 217 -7.46 -0.71 -17.81
CA VAL A 217 -6.35 -1.62 -17.60
C VAL A 217 -6.87 -3.04 -17.49
N LYS A 218 -6.25 -3.95 -18.23
CA LYS A 218 -6.56 -5.38 -18.20
C LYS A 218 -5.37 -6.15 -17.67
N LEU A 219 -5.54 -6.76 -16.51
CA LEU A 219 -4.57 -7.61 -15.85
C LEU A 219 -4.87 -9.07 -16.22
N ILE A 220 -3.94 -9.71 -16.94
CA ILE A 220 -4.07 -11.10 -17.38
C ILE A 220 -3.08 -11.97 -16.59
N ASN A 221 -3.57 -13.03 -15.97
CA ASN A 221 -2.81 -14.02 -15.20
C ASN A 221 -1.89 -13.37 -14.16
N VAL A 222 -2.48 -12.62 -13.23
CA VAL A 222 -1.78 -11.92 -12.14
C VAL A 222 -0.69 -10.99 -12.67
N GLY A 223 -1.02 -10.19 -13.68
CA GLY A 223 -0.10 -9.20 -14.25
C GLY A 223 0.97 -9.77 -15.18
N SER A 224 0.91 -11.06 -15.54
CA SER A 224 1.79 -11.64 -16.57
C SER A 224 1.68 -10.91 -17.91
N THR A 225 0.49 -10.38 -18.20
CA THR A 225 0.29 -9.42 -19.29
C THR A 225 -0.61 -8.30 -18.79
N VAL A 226 -0.23 -7.06 -19.10
CA VAL A 226 -0.99 -5.85 -18.77
C VAL A 226 -1.30 -5.12 -20.08
N ILE A 227 -2.57 -4.88 -20.35
CA ILE A 227 -3.01 -4.05 -21.48
C ILE A 227 -3.55 -2.75 -20.89
N ILE A 228 -3.02 -1.62 -21.35
CA ILE A 228 -3.41 -0.28 -20.88
C ILE A 228 -3.93 0.48 -22.09
N ASN A 229 -5.11 1.09 -21.94
CA ASN A 229 -5.78 1.79 -23.02
C ASN A 229 -6.34 3.13 -22.52
N HIS A 230 -6.15 4.18 -23.32
CA HIS A 230 -6.79 5.50 -23.14
C HIS A 230 -6.60 6.16 -21.74
N ILE A 231 -5.50 5.86 -21.05
CA ILE A 231 -5.12 6.52 -19.79
C ILE A 231 -4.42 7.85 -20.10
N LYS A 232 -4.99 8.97 -19.65
CA LYS A 232 -4.52 10.32 -20.02
C LYS A 232 -4.25 11.22 -18.82
N ASP A 233 -4.97 11.05 -17.73
CA ASP A 233 -4.85 11.85 -16.52
C ASP A 233 -3.85 11.24 -15.51
N TYR A 234 -3.39 12.07 -14.58
CA TYR A 234 -2.37 11.71 -13.61
C TYR A 234 -2.86 10.64 -12.63
N LEU A 235 -4.09 10.77 -12.14
CA LEU A 235 -4.62 9.93 -11.08
C LEU A 235 -4.90 8.50 -11.59
N SER A 236 -5.49 8.36 -12.78
CA SER A 236 -5.61 7.08 -13.49
C SER A 236 -4.25 6.48 -13.80
N SER A 237 -3.28 7.27 -14.28
CA SER A 237 -1.92 6.76 -14.53
C SER A 237 -1.28 6.22 -13.25
N ARG A 238 -1.47 6.91 -12.12
CA ARG A 238 -0.96 6.48 -10.81
C ARG A 238 -1.65 5.21 -10.31
N LEU A 239 -2.97 5.12 -10.46
CA LEU A 239 -3.75 3.92 -10.13
C LEU A 239 -3.31 2.72 -10.97
N VAL A 240 -3.18 2.89 -12.28
CA VAL A 240 -2.71 1.84 -13.19
C VAL A 240 -1.30 1.41 -12.82
N TYR A 241 -0.41 2.35 -12.51
CA TYR A 241 0.95 2.07 -12.04
C TYR A 241 0.98 1.26 -10.74
N TYR A 242 0.12 1.58 -9.78
CA TYR A 242 0.01 0.78 -8.56
C TYR A 242 -0.57 -0.62 -8.83
N ILE A 243 -1.69 -0.68 -9.55
CA ILE A 243 -2.44 -1.92 -9.83
C ILE A 243 -1.58 -2.94 -10.59
N GLN A 244 -0.77 -2.51 -11.56
CA GLN A 244 0.11 -3.42 -12.30
C GLN A 244 1.22 -4.06 -11.44
N ASN A 245 1.58 -3.44 -10.31
CA ASN A 245 2.61 -3.95 -9.40
C ASN A 245 2.02 -4.89 -8.33
N LEU A 246 0.70 -5.06 -8.29
CA LEU A 246 0.05 -5.95 -7.33
C LEU A 246 0.23 -7.41 -7.73
N HIS A 247 0.59 -8.25 -6.76
CA HIS A 247 0.38 -9.68 -6.86
C HIS A 247 -0.56 -10.20 -5.76
N ILE A 248 -1.14 -11.38 -6.03
CA ILE A 248 -2.10 -12.05 -5.15
C ILE A 248 -1.52 -13.30 -4.46
N ARG A 249 -0.26 -13.64 -4.75
CA ARG A 249 0.43 -14.74 -4.08
C ARG A 249 0.59 -14.47 -2.56
N PRO A 250 0.32 -15.46 -1.69
CA PRO A 250 0.60 -15.35 -0.26
C PRO A 250 2.08 -15.03 -0.02
N ARG A 251 2.36 -14.10 0.89
CA ARG A 251 3.72 -13.69 1.26
C ARG A 251 3.76 -13.19 2.69
N SER A 252 4.97 -13.06 3.22
CA SER A 252 5.20 -12.38 4.50
C SER A 252 6.22 -11.26 4.33
N ILE A 253 6.03 -10.19 5.10
CA ILE A 253 6.93 -9.05 5.16
C ILE A 253 7.40 -8.93 6.60
N TRP A 254 8.72 -8.91 6.79
CA TRP A 254 9.33 -8.74 8.10
C TRP A 254 9.81 -7.31 8.26
N LEU A 255 9.43 -6.69 9.36
CA LEU A 255 9.78 -5.31 9.67
C LEU A 255 10.54 -5.31 10.99
N SER A 256 11.67 -4.61 11.01
CA SER A 256 12.39 -4.34 12.23
C SER A 256 13.01 -2.94 12.19
N ARG A 257 13.18 -2.36 13.37
CA ARG A 257 14.08 -1.22 13.53
C ARG A 257 15.52 -1.71 13.55
N HIS A 258 16.46 -0.82 13.34
CA HIS A 258 17.83 -1.06 13.76
C HIS A 258 17.89 -1.46 15.25
N GLY A 259 18.95 -2.16 15.65
CA GLY A 259 19.28 -2.34 17.06
C GLY A 259 19.46 -1.00 17.76
N GLU A 260 19.24 -0.97 19.08
CA GLU A 260 19.43 0.24 19.89
C GLU A 260 20.75 0.93 19.52
N SER A 261 20.70 2.25 19.30
CA SER A 261 21.87 3.06 18.95
C SER A 261 22.35 3.92 20.11
N GLU A 262 23.57 4.43 20.00
CA GLU A 262 24.11 5.38 20.99
C GLU A 262 23.22 6.62 21.15
N TYR A 263 22.63 7.12 20.05
CA TYR A 263 21.67 8.23 20.12
C TYR A 263 20.35 7.85 20.77
N ASN A 264 19.95 6.56 20.72
CA ASN A 264 18.79 6.14 21.51
C ASN A 264 19.10 6.21 23.00
N LEU A 265 20.30 5.79 23.44
CA LEU A 265 20.71 5.85 24.85
C LEU A 265 20.78 7.28 25.40
N SER A 266 21.25 8.23 24.59
CA SER A 266 21.32 9.65 24.96
C SER A 266 20.01 10.42 24.75
N GLY A 267 18.99 9.80 24.13
CA GLY A 267 17.71 10.45 23.82
C GLY A 267 17.76 11.42 22.63
N GLN A 268 18.84 11.42 21.85
CA GLN A 268 19.00 12.25 20.66
C GLN A 268 18.18 11.68 19.47
N ILE A 269 17.65 12.58 18.64
CA ILE A 269 16.96 12.22 17.39
C ILE A 269 17.87 12.36 16.18
N GLY A 270 17.57 11.63 15.10
CA GLY A 270 18.28 11.76 13.83
C GLY A 270 19.71 11.19 13.85
N GLY A 271 20.62 11.86 13.15
CA GLY A 271 22.04 11.52 13.06
C GLY A 271 22.35 10.16 12.42
N ASP A 272 23.61 9.75 12.51
CA ASP A 272 24.15 8.50 11.94
C ASP A 272 25.07 7.76 12.95
N ALA A 273 24.56 7.61 14.18
CA ALA A 273 25.25 6.94 15.26
C ALA A 273 25.34 5.41 15.05
N ASP A 274 26.37 4.81 15.66
CA ASP A 274 26.54 3.37 15.74
C ASP A 274 25.50 2.70 16.64
N ILE A 275 25.30 1.39 16.46
CA ILE A 275 24.52 0.57 17.40
C ILE A 275 25.25 0.41 18.73
N SER A 276 24.50 0.41 19.83
CA SER A 276 24.99 0.19 21.18
C SER A 276 25.41 -1.27 21.41
N SER A 277 25.99 -1.56 22.58
CA SER A 277 26.28 -2.94 22.99
C SER A 277 25.03 -3.83 23.02
N ARG A 278 23.85 -3.29 23.38
CA ARG A 278 22.57 -4.02 23.34
C ARG A 278 22.02 -4.10 21.91
N GLY A 279 22.23 -3.05 21.10
CA GLY A 279 21.94 -3.11 19.67
C GLY A 279 22.72 -4.19 18.94
N GLU A 280 23.98 -4.41 19.32
CA GLU A 280 24.82 -5.49 18.79
C GLU A 280 24.29 -6.88 19.19
N GLN A 281 23.85 -7.04 20.44
CA GLN A 281 23.20 -8.28 20.88
C GLN A 281 21.94 -8.55 20.06
N TYR A 282 21.15 -7.51 19.77
CA TYR A 282 19.96 -7.64 18.92
C TYR A 282 20.31 -8.03 17.48
N ALA A 283 21.31 -7.38 16.89
CA ALA A 283 21.79 -7.69 15.55
C ALA A 283 22.15 -9.18 15.40
N ARG A 284 22.80 -9.77 16.42
CA ARG A 284 23.12 -11.20 16.48
C ARG A 284 21.91 -12.10 16.71
N ALA A 285 20.89 -11.62 17.41
CA ALA A 285 19.66 -12.38 17.66
C ALA A 285 18.71 -12.37 16.45
N LEU A 286 18.81 -11.39 15.56
CA LEU A 286 17.87 -11.17 14.46
C LEU A 286 17.77 -12.36 13.47
N PRO A 287 18.85 -13.04 13.05
CA PRO A 287 18.74 -14.25 12.21
C PRO A 287 17.96 -15.38 12.90
N ARG A 288 18.14 -15.54 14.22
CA ARG A 288 17.37 -16.53 15.01
C ARG A 288 15.89 -16.17 15.05
N LEU A 289 15.55 -14.91 15.35
CA LEU A 289 14.15 -14.44 15.36
C LEU A 289 13.48 -14.62 14.00
N LEU A 290 14.20 -14.37 12.91
CA LEU A 290 13.69 -14.59 11.56
C LEU A 290 13.36 -16.07 11.32
N LYS A 291 14.22 -17.01 11.76
CA LYS A 291 13.95 -18.45 11.70
C LYS A 291 12.74 -18.83 12.57
N GLU A 292 12.69 -18.35 13.81
CA GLU A 292 11.57 -18.58 14.75
C GLU A 292 10.23 -18.04 14.24
N SER A 293 10.27 -17.01 13.39
CA SER A 293 9.06 -16.46 12.76
C SER A 293 8.41 -17.37 11.71
N GLY A 294 8.99 -18.54 11.45
CA GLY A 294 8.47 -19.54 10.54
C GLY A 294 8.76 -19.22 9.07
N VAL A 295 9.90 -18.57 8.76
CA VAL A 295 10.40 -18.50 7.37
C VAL A 295 10.69 -19.94 6.91
N PRO A 296 10.04 -20.43 5.84
CA PRO A 296 10.28 -21.79 5.36
C PRO A 296 11.74 -21.98 4.92
N PRO A 297 12.36 -23.16 5.16
CA PRO A 297 13.71 -23.46 4.66
C PRO A 297 13.80 -23.28 3.15
N GLY A 298 14.89 -22.66 2.66
CA GLY A 298 15.10 -22.41 1.24
C GLY A 298 14.27 -21.25 0.65
N THR A 299 13.50 -20.53 1.46
CA THR A 299 12.79 -19.32 1.02
C THR A 299 13.79 -18.26 0.56
N LYS A 300 13.61 -17.76 -0.67
CA LYS A 300 14.30 -16.56 -1.13
C LYS A 300 13.73 -15.35 -0.41
N LEU A 301 14.59 -14.61 0.27
CA LEU A 301 14.25 -13.41 1.01
C LEU A 301 15.29 -12.36 0.70
N VAL A 302 14.85 -11.10 0.55
CA VAL A 302 15.74 -9.96 0.31
C VAL A 302 15.75 -9.06 1.53
N ILE A 303 16.93 -8.62 1.94
CA ILE A 303 17.13 -7.70 3.04
C ILE A 303 17.18 -6.28 2.50
N TRP A 304 16.30 -5.41 2.99
CA TRP A 304 16.34 -3.99 2.71
C TRP A 304 16.77 -3.21 3.94
N THR A 305 17.75 -2.34 3.79
CA THR A 305 18.14 -1.40 4.83
C THR A 305 18.03 0.03 4.35
N SER A 306 18.03 0.97 5.29
CA SER A 306 18.42 2.35 4.99
C SER A 306 19.91 2.45 4.65
N THR A 307 20.37 3.65 4.31
CA THR A 307 21.79 3.96 4.10
C THR A 307 22.54 4.32 5.39
N LEU A 308 21.83 4.45 6.52
CA LEU A 308 22.40 4.81 7.81
C LEU A 308 23.08 3.61 8.49
N LYS A 309 24.21 3.87 9.17
CA LYS A 309 25.10 2.86 9.78
C LYS A 309 24.35 1.88 10.64
N ARG A 310 23.47 2.37 11.52
CA ARG A 310 22.74 1.53 12.48
C ARG A 310 21.91 0.43 11.82
N THR A 311 21.29 0.69 10.66
CA THR A 311 20.53 -0.36 9.94
C THR A 311 21.46 -1.36 9.27
N ILE A 312 22.56 -0.86 8.68
CA ILE A 312 23.56 -1.70 8.01
C ILE A 312 24.24 -2.63 9.02
N GLN A 313 24.64 -2.08 10.16
CA GLN A 313 25.25 -2.81 11.27
C GLN A 313 24.30 -3.86 11.86
N THR A 314 23.01 -3.57 11.92
CA THR A 314 22.00 -4.53 12.43
C THR A 314 21.80 -5.69 11.45
N ALA A 315 21.72 -5.40 10.15
CA ALA A 315 21.44 -6.40 9.12
C ALA A 315 22.63 -7.29 8.77
N ARG A 316 23.86 -6.96 9.19
CA ARG A 316 25.08 -7.67 8.77
C ARG A 316 25.08 -9.17 9.11
N HIS A 317 24.49 -9.55 10.24
CA HIS A 317 24.41 -10.95 10.65
C HIS A 317 23.36 -11.72 9.86
N LEU A 318 22.31 -11.05 9.35
CA LEU A 318 21.37 -11.68 8.40
C LEU A 318 22.06 -12.04 7.09
N VAL A 319 22.91 -11.15 6.57
CA VAL A 319 23.70 -11.42 5.35
C VAL A 319 24.68 -12.57 5.59
N ALA A 320 25.46 -12.49 6.68
CA ALA A 320 26.51 -13.45 6.97
C ALA A 320 25.99 -14.86 7.30
N GLU A 321 24.87 -14.96 8.04
CA GLU A 321 24.37 -16.26 8.52
C GLU A 321 23.28 -16.88 7.64
N ALA A 322 22.49 -16.06 6.94
CA ALA A 322 21.37 -16.55 6.14
C ALA A 322 21.61 -16.46 4.62
N GLY A 323 22.66 -15.76 4.19
CA GLY A 323 23.07 -15.70 2.78
C GLY A 323 22.08 -14.97 1.86
N TYR A 324 21.24 -14.10 2.42
CA TYR A 324 20.26 -13.31 1.66
C TYR A 324 20.90 -12.11 0.97
N ASP A 325 20.36 -11.76 -0.20
CA ASP A 325 20.75 -10.55 -0.91
C ASP A 325 20.35 -9.31 -0.11
N LYS A 326 21.24 -8.30 -0.08
CA LYS A 326 21.01 -7.03 0.63
C LYS A 326 20.96 -5.87 -0.34
N LEU A 327 19.92 -5.04 -0.21
CA LEU A 327 19.73 -3.79 -0.94
C LEU A 327 19.64 -2.61 0.05
N GLU A 328 20.29 -1.51 -0.30
CA GLU A 328 20.29 -0.27 0.49
C GLU A 328 19.42 0.76 -0.22
N TRP A 329 18.46 1.33 0.51
CA TRP A 329 17.51 2.29 -0.03
C TRP A 329 17.58 3.59 0.75
N LYS A 330 17.96 4.68 0.09
CA LYS A 330 17.92 6.03 0.69
C LYS A 330 16.49 6.45 1.09
N ALA A 331 15.48 5.95 0.39
CA ALA A 331 14.09 6.14 0.77
C ALA A 331 13.71 5.50 2.12
N LEU A 332 14.54 4.60 2.66
CA LEU A 332 14.35 4.01 3.99
C LEU A 332 15.13 4.74 5.10
N ASP A 333 15.85 5.83 4.81
CA ASP A 333 16.49 6.66 5.84
C ASP A 333 15.44 7.30 6.77
N GLU A 334 15.80 7.47 8.05
CA GLU A 334 14.91 8.06 9.07
C GLU A 334 14.41 9.44 8.63
N LEU A 335 13.25 9.83 9.17
CA LEU A 335 12.72 11.18 8.99
C LEU A 335 13.78 12.24 9.31
N ASP A 336 14.05 13.13 8.36
CA ASP A 336 15.01 14.20 8.52
C ASP A 336 14.47 15.26 9.50
N SER A 337 15.17 15.45 10.62
CA SER A 337 14.78 16.42 11.65
C SER A 337 15.38 17.82 11.44
N GLY A 338 16.10 18.03 10.34
CA GLY A 338 16.64 19.32 9.92
C GLY A 338 17.49 19.97 11.02
N VAL A 339 17.15 21.19 11.42
CA VAL A 339 17.87 21.92 12.49
C VAL A 339 17.79 21.25 13.87
N CYS A 340 16.93 20.24 14.04
CA CYS A 340 16.81 19.47 15.29
C CYS A 340 17.62 18.17 15.30
N ASP A 341 18.39 17.88 14.23
CA ASP A 341 19.21 16.67 14.15
C ASP A 341 20.28 16.65 15.24
N GLY A 342 20.39 15.51 15.93
CA GLY A 342 21.30 15.32 17.05
C GLY A 342 20.86 15.96 18.38
N LEU A 343 19.69 16.62 18.45
CA LEU A 343 19.17 17.16 19.71
C LEU A 343 18.33 16.14 20.48
N THR A 344 18.23 16.29 21.79
CA THR A 344 17.19 15.60 22.57
C THR A 344 15.86 16.35 22.48
N TYR A 345 14.76 15.68 22.86
CA TYR A 345 13.45 16.34 22.89
C TYR A 345 13.35 17.45 23.93
N GLU A 346 14.09 17.36 25.04
CA GLU A 346 14.22 18.42 26.04
C GLU A 346 14.92 19.64 25.45
N GLU A 347 16.04 19.45 24.76
CA GLU A 347 16.72 20.55 24.08
C GLU A 347 15.85 21.20 23.00
N ILE A 348 15.04 20.41 22.28
CA ILE A 348 14.08 20.95 21.30
C ILE A 348 12.99 21.76 22.01
N ALA A 349 12.46 21.28 23.13
CA ALA A 349 11.45 22.01 23.91
C ALA A 349 11.99 23.35 24.46
N GLU A 350 13.28 23.40 24.82
CA GLU A 350 13.94 24.60 25.32
C GLU A 350 14.34 25.57 24.19
N LYS A 351 14.97 25.07 23.12
CA LYS A 351 15.50 25.89 22.02
C LYS A 351 14.41 26.29 21.01
N TYR A 352 13.41 25.44 20.80
CA TYR A 352 12.35 25.60 19.80
C TYR A 352 10.96 25.26 20.38
N PRO A 353 10.47 26.00 21.40
CA PRO A 353 9.22 25.67 22.11
C PRO A 353 7.99 25.68 21.20
N GLU A 354 7.95 26.60 20.22
CA GLU A 354 6.85 26.69 19.25
C GLU A 354 6.82 25.47 18.32
N ASP A 355 7.97 25.04 17.81
CA ASP A 355 8.11 23.85 16.97
C ASP A 355 7.75 22.57 17.75
N PHE A 356 8.18 22.47 19.02
CA PHE A 356 7.83 21.34 19.89
C PHE A 356 6.31 21.22 20.06
N LYS A 357 5.62 22.35 20.31
CA LYS A 357 4.16 22.39 20.44
C LYS A 357 3.46 22.10 19.11
N ALA A 358 3.85 22.76 18.03
CA ALA A 358 3.25 22.58 16.71
C ALA A 358 3.33 21.11 16.23
N ARG A 359 4.44 20.44 16.55
CA ARG A 359 4.60 19.01 16.27
C ARG A 359 3.68 18.10 17.09
N ASP A 360 3.36 18.45 18.34
CA ASP A 360 2.43 17.66 19.15
C ASP A 360 0.96 17.88 18.70
N ASP A 361 0.64 19.11 18.29
CA ASP A 361 -0.68 19.50 17.80
C ASP A 361 -1.05 18.76 16.49
N ASP A 362 -0.16 18.81 15.48
CA ASP A 362 -0.32 18.13 14.18
C ASP A 362 0.98 17.43 13.72
N LYS A 363 1.26 16.29 14.34
CA LYS A 363 2.48 15.52 14.09
C LYS A 363 2.61 14.98 12.67
N TYR A 364 1.50 14.79 11.95
CA TYR A 364 1.55 14.23 10.61
C TYR A 364 2.01 15.28 9.59
N ASN A 365 1.44 16.49 9.66
CA ASN A 365 1.75 17.57 8.72
C ASN A 365 2.89 18.49 9.17
N TYR A 366 3.23 18.52 10.46
CA TYR A 366 4.36 19.30 10.94
C TYR A 366 5.65 18.87 10.22
N ARG A 367 6.31 19.84 9.57
CA ARG A 367 7.59 19.67 8.88
C ARG A 367 8.68 20.37 9.69
N TYR A 368 9.74 19.64 10.03
CA TYR A 368 10.91 20.26 10.65
C TYR A 368 11.54 21.31 9.73
N ARG A 369 12.09 22.38 10.33
CA ARG A 369 12.82 23.42 9.58
C ARG A 369 14.04 22.79 8.91
N GLY A 370 14.07 22.81 7.58
CA GLY A 370 15.12 22.17 6.78
C GLY A 370 15.07 20.64 6.78
N GLY A 371 13.97 20.03 7.23
CA GLY A 371 13.78 18.58 7.28
C GLY A 371 12.43 18.14 6.69
N GLU A 372 11.91 17.03 7.20
CA GLU A 372 10.73 16.32 6.70
C GLU A 372 9.55 16.38 7.69
N SER A 373 8.35 16.18 7.15
CA SER A 373 7.13 15.76 7.87
C SER A 373 6.85 14.27 7.65
N TYR A 374 5.91 13.68 8.38
CA TYR A 374 5.45 12.31 8.08
C TYR A 374 4.82 12.22 6.68
N ARG A 375 4.14 13.28 6.22
CA ARG A 375 3.64 13.38 4.84
C ARG A 375 4.77 13.28 3.81
N ASP A 376 5.90 13.94 4.04
CA ASP A 376 7.06 13.85 3.14
C ASP A 376 7.65 12.44 3.09
N VAL A 377 7.74 11.79 4.26
CA VAL A 377 8.18 10.40 4.37
C VAL A 377 7.25 9.45 3.61
N VAL A 378 5.93 9.64 3.69
CA VAL A 378 4.95 8.85 2.91
C VAL A 378 5.20 9.01 1.40
N ILE A 379 5.39 10.23 0.92
CA ILE A 379 5.68 10.48 -0.51
C ILE A 379 7.01 9.81 -0.92
N ARG A 380 8.06 9.95 -0.11
CA ARG A 380 9.37 9.32 -0.36
C ARG A 380 9.32 7.78 -0.32
N LEU A 381 8.43 7.21 0.48
CA LEU A 381 8.24 5.76 0.61
C LEU A 381 7.33 5.15 -0.44
N GLU A 382 6.67 5.94 -1.27
CA GLU A 382 5.79 5.40 -2.30
C GLU A 382 6.47 4.37 -3.21
N PRO A 383 7.69 4.58 -3.74
CA PRO A 383 8.41 3.56 -4.51
C PRO A 383 8.73 2.29 -3.70
N ILE A 384 8.95 2.42 -2.38
CA ILE A 384 9.17 1.28 -1.49
C ILE A 384 7.90 0.45 -1.37
N ILE A 385 6.74 1.09 -1.21
CA ILE A 385 5.44 0.40 -1.18
C ILE A 385 5.17 -0.33 -2.50
N MET A 386 5.49 0.28 -3.65
CA MET A 386 5.35 -0.38 -4.95
C MET A 386 6.19 -1.66 -5.02
N GLU A 387 7.46 -1.58 -4.63
CA GLU A 387 8.35 -2.74 -4.69
C GLU A 387 7.96 -3.81 -3.66
N LEU A 388 7.41 -3.43 -2.50
CA LEU A 388 6.85 -4.38 -1.52
C LEU A 388 5.57 -5.07 -2.01
N GLU A 389 4.76 -4.38 -2.81
CA GLU A 389 3.58 -5.01 -3.42
C GLU A 389 3.95 -5.99 -4.52
N ARG A 390 5.09 -5.78 -5.17
CA ARG A 390 5.66 -6.59 -6.25
C ARG A 390 6.51 -7.76 -5.75
N SER A 391 7.16 -7.61 -4.61
CA SER A 391 8.07 -8.59 -4.02
C SER A 391 7.33 -9.64 -3.19
N GLU A 392 7.86 -10.87 -3.15
CA GLU A 392 7.36 -11.93 -2.27
C GLU A 392 7.85 -11.70 -0.83
N ASN A 393 8.95 -12.33 -0.41
CA ASN A 393 9.41 -12.28 0.98
C ASN A 393 10.52 -11.24 1.15
N VAL A 394 10.30 -10.24 2.01
CA VAL A 394 11.24 -9.14 2.27
C VAL A 394 11.38 -8.91 3.78
N ILE A 395 12.62 -8.72 4.24
CA ILE A 395 12.88 -8.14 5.57
C ILE A 395 13.39 -6.71 5.42
N ILE A 396 12.78 -5.78 6.15
CA ILE A 396 13.17 -4.37 6.18
C ILE A 396 13.74 -4.06 7.56
N VAL A 397 14.98 -3.57 7.60
CA VAL A 397 15.62 -3.01 8.79
C VAL A 397 15.75 -1.50 8.62
N THR A 398 14.90 -0.74 9.31
CA THR A 398 14.81 0.72 9.15
C THR A 398 14.64 1.42 10.51
N HIS A 399 13.91 2.52 10.58
CA HIS A 399 13.84 3.43 11.71
C HIS A 399 12.42 3.66 12.20
N GLN A 400 12.25 4.47 13.24
CA GLN A 400 10.96 4.58 13.91
C GLN A 400 9.90 5.26 13.04
N ALA A 401 10.19 6.42 12.44
CA ALA A 401 9.18 7.15 11.66
C ALA A 401 8.88 6.44 10.33
N VAL A 402 9.91 5.92 9.67
CA VAL A 402 9.78 5.13 8.43
C VAL A 402 8.94 3.87 8.65
N LEU A 403 9.25 3.09 9.70
CA LEU A 403 8.52 1.85 9.97
C LEU A 403 7.06 2.13 10.31
N ARG A 404 6.75 3.22 11.02
CA ARG A 404 5.36 3.67 11.24
C ARG A 404 4.62 3.91 9.92
N CYS A 405 5.25 4.54 8.93
CA CYS A 405 4.61 4.83 7.65
C CYS A 405 4.32 3.54 6.85
N ILE A 406 5.28 2.62 6.77
CA ILE A 406 5.10 1.32 6.09
C ILE A 406 4.05 0.48 6.82
N TYR A 407 4.12 0.45 8.15
CA TYR A 407 3.20 -0.30 8.98
C TYR A 407 1.77 0.26 8.92
N ALA A 408 1.60 1.59 8.86
CA ALA A 408 0.32 2.24 8.65
C ALA A 408 -0.30 1.87 7.29
N TYR A 409 0.51 1.75 6.24
CA TYR A 409 0.03 1.26 4.94
C TYR A 409 -0.54 -0.15 5.06
N PHE A 410 0.18 -1.11 5.64
CA PHE A 410 -0.29 -2.50 5.69
C PHE A 410 -1.45 -2.74 6.66
N LEU A 411 -1.53 -1.96 7.74
CA LEU A 411 -2.61 -2.07 8.73
C LEU A 411 -3.81 -1.14 8.46
N ASN A 412 -3.79 -0.40 7.35
CA ASN A 412 -4.86 0.54 6.97
C ASN A 412 -5.15 1.58 8.08
N MET A 413 -4.10 2.17 8.62
CA MET A 413 -4.17 3.15 9.71
C MET A 413 -4.32 4.56 9.16
N SER A 414 -5.08 5.42 9.85
CA SER A 414 -5.28 6.79 9.41
C SER A 414 -4.00 7.62 9.50
N GLN A 415 -3.92 8.69 8.69
CA GLN A 415 -2.80 9.63 8.73
C GLN A 415 -2.61 10.25 10.12
N GLU A 416 -3.71 10.51 10.84
CA GLU A 416 -3.71 11.04 12.20
C GLU A 416 -3.10 10.07 13.23
N GLN A 417 -3.37 8.76 13.08
CA GLN A 417 -2.89 7.73 14.00
C GLN A 417 -1.46 7.27 13.70
N SER A 418 -1.05 7.29 12.43
CA SER A 418 0.22 6.74 11.96
C SER A 418 1.47 7.24 12.72
N PRO A 419 1.62 8.53 13.11
CA PRO A 419 2.82 9.02 13.79
C PRO A 419 2.94 8.57 15.25
N TRP A 420 1.89 7.96 15.80
CA TRP A 420 1.76 7.57 17.20
C TRP A 420 1.85 6.07 17.42
N MET A 421 1.94 5.28 16.34
CA MET A 421 1.99 3.84 16.43
C MET A 421 3.23 3.35 17.20
N GLU A 422 3.05 2.25 17.93
CA GLU A 422 4.12 1.64 18.72
C GLU A 422 4.89 0.60 17.90
N VAL A 423 6.15 0.95 17.62
CA VAL A 423 7.11 0.13 16.88
C VAL A 423 8.40 0.02 17.71
N PRO A 424 8.44 -0.90 18.70
CA PRO A 424 9.50 -0.95 19.69
C PRO A 424 10.85 -1.38 19.10
N LEU A 425 11.93 -1.01 19.78
CA LEU A 425 13.26 -1.57 19.50
C LEU A 425 13.26 -3.09 19.81
N HIS A 426 14.24 -3.78 19.23
CA HIS A 426 14.54 -5.19 19.51
C HIS A 426 13.36 -6.16 19.32
N THR A 427 12.45 -5.81 18.40
CA THR A 427 11.27 -6.60 18.07
C THR A 427 11.20 -6.78 16.57
N LEU A 428 11.16 -8.02 16.11
CA LEU A 428 10.86 -8.35 14.72
C LEU A 428 9.34 -8.47 14.57
N ILE A 429 8.77 -7.77 13.60
CA ILE A 429 7.33 -7.79 13.31
C ILE A 429 7.14 -8.52 11.98
N LYS A 430 6.30 -9.56 11.96
CA LYS A 430 5.90 -10.27 10.74
C LYS A 430 4.50 -9.83 10.35
N LEU A 431 4.37 -9.33 9.13
CA LEU A 431 3.10 -9.01 8.49
C LEU A 431 2.78 -10.09 7.45
N THR A 432 1.55 -10.60 7.48
CA THR A 432 1.03 -11.54 6.46
C THR A 432 -0.24 -10.94 5.85
N PRO A 433 -0.14 -10.28 4.68
CA PRO A 433 -1.30 -9.71 4.01
C PRO A 433 -2.32 -10.81 3.62
N ARG A 434 -3.60 -10.54 3.88
CA ARG A 434 -4.77 -11.37 3.55
C ARG A 434 -5.78 -10.57 2.72
N ALA A 435 -6.86 -11.20 2.25
CA ALA A 435 -7.88 -10.50 1.46
C ALA A 435 -8.58 -9.35 2.18
N TYR A 436 -8.81 -9.48 3.50
CA TYR A 436 -9.59 -8.52 4.29
C TYR A 436 -8.77 -7.79 5.37
N GLY A 437 -7.45 -7.92 5.36
CA GLY A 437 -6.59 -7.32 6.37
C GLY A 437 -5.17 -7.84 6.33
N THR A 438 -4.39 -7.54 7.36
CA THR A 438 -3.02 -8.02 7.52
C THR A 438 -2.89 -8.66 8.89
N GLU A 439 -2.46 -9.92 8.94
CA GLU A 439 -2.11 -10.58 10.20
C GLU A 439 -0.75 -10.08 10.68
N GLU A 440 -0.64 -9.82 11.98
CA GLU A 440 0.58 -9.38 12.62
C GLU A 440 1.05 -10.37 13.68
N THR A 441 2.35 -10.62 13.71
CA THR A 441 3.00 -11.36 14.81
C THR A 441 4.28 -10.67 15.22
N ARG A 442 4.53 -10.54 16.53
CA ARG A 442 5.73 -9.88 17.08
C ARG A 442 6.64 -10.90 17.76
N PHE A 443 7.93 -10.82 17.46
CA PHE A 443 8.99 -11.66 18.02
C PHE A 443 9.98 -10.77 18.77
N LYS A 444 9.88 -10.74 20.10
CA LYS A 444 10.78 -9.99 20.97
C LYS A 444 12.12 -10.72 21.11
N ALA A 445 13.22 -9.98 21.08
CA ALA A 445 14.55 -10.55 21.29
C ALA A 445 14.86 -10.91 22.75
N ASN A 446 14.04 -10.42 23.70
CA ASN A 446 14.31 -10.46 25.14
C ASN A 446 15.65 -9.80 25.52
N ILE A 447 15.99 -8.71 24.81
CA ILE A 447 17.16 -7.86 25.08
C ILE A 447 16.61 -6.47 25.43
N PRO A 448 16.89 -5.93 26.63
CA PRO A 448 16.39 -4.62 27.03
C PRO A 448 16.78 -3.52 26.03
N ALA A 449 15.92 -2.52 25.89
CA ALA A 449 16.17 -1.31 25.12
C ALA A 449 15.46 -0.13 25.76
N VAL A 450 15.94 1.09 25.51
CA VAL A 450 15.21 2.32 25.84
C VAL A 450 13.87 2.39 25.10
N SER A 451 12.88 3.00 25.73
CA SER A 451 11.65 3.36 25.03
C SER A 451 11.84 4.67 24.29
N THR A 452 11.65 4.64 22.97
CA THR A 452 11.65 5.84 22.11
C THR A 452 10.25 6.28 21.70
N TRP A 453 9.22 5.61 22.22
CA TRP A 453 7.83 5.96 21.97
C TRP A 453 7.39 7.09 22.90
N ARG A 454 6.68 8.07 22.32
CA ARG A 454 6.14 9.22 23.03
C ARG A 454 4.69 9.42 22.62
N GLY A 455 3.77 9.28 23.58
CA GLY A 455 2.36 9.56 23.39
C GLY A 455 2.08 11.06 23.23
N LYS A 456 0.91 11.41 22.70
CA LYS A 456 0.48 12.80 22.53
C LYS A 456 0.40 13.48 23.90
N GLY A 457 0.94 14.69 24.02
CA GLY A 457 1.00 15.43 25.28
C GLY A 457 1.98 14.87 26.33
N SER A 458 2.82 13.89 25.97
CA SER A 458 3.82 13.33 26.90
C SER A 458 4.97 14.31 27.15
N SER A 459 5.55 14.25 28.35
CA SER A 459 6.71 15.10 28.72
C SER A 459 7.88 14.92 27.76
N ALA A 460 8.71 15.96 27.61
CA ALA A 460 9.94 15.90 26.82
C ALA A 460 10.97 14.90 27.36
N LYS A 461 10.82 14.46 28.62
CA LYS A 461 11.78 13.62 29.34
C LYS A 461 12.03 12.26 28.68
N HIS A 462 13.30 11.96 28.42
CA HIS A 462 13.77 10.66 27.97
C HIS A 462 13.53 9.58 29.04
N GLN A 463 13.02 8.42 28.62
CA GLN A 463 12.72 7.31 29.53
C GLN A 463 13.90 6.34 29.59
N PRO A 464 14.35 5.93 30.80
CA PRO A 464 15.37 4.91 30.92
C PRO A 464 14.87 3.56 30.38
N PRO A 465 15.77 2.60 30.11
CA PRO A 465 15.38 1.26 29.70
C PRO A 465 14.43 0.63 30.73
N ASN A 466 13.29 0.10 30.28
CA ASN A 466 12.44 -0.70 31.15
C ASN A 466 13.13 -2.06 31.35
N GLU A 467 13.55 -2.36 32.59
CA GLU A 467 14.09 -3.68 32.96
C GLU A 467 13.00 -4.76 33.09
N GLN A 468 11.72 -4.39 32.91
CA GLN A 468 10.58 -5.30 33.00
C GLN A 468 9.70 -5.13 31.75
N HIS A 469 9.71 -6.13 30.85
CA HIS A 469 8.56 -6.64 30.07
C HIS A 469 8.92 -7.70 29.01
#